data_AF-A0A8J2NIK1-F1
#
_entry.id   AF-A0A8J2NIK1-F1
#
_cell.length_a   1.000
_cell.length_b   1.000
_cell.length_c   1.000
_cell.angle_alpha   90.00
_cell.angle_beta   90.00
_cell.angle_gamma   90.00
#
_symmetry.space_group_name_H-M   'P 1'
#
loop_
_entity.id
_entity.type
_entity.pdbx_description
1 polymer ?
#
loop_
_entity_poly.entity_id
_entity_poly.type
_entity_poly.pdbx_seq_one_letter_code
_entity_poly.pdbx_strand_id
1 'polypeptide(L)'
;MSDYKPTEHDGLRKDGQPDQRVGTGEFAHGKVDPHQAGEQGGKTSGDGSSGGLGASSSDGGDYKPTEHDGLRKDGKPDGRVKGN
;
A
#
# COMPACT_ATOMS: atom_id res chain seq x y z
N MET A 1 9.06 19.13 14.13
CA MET A 1 9.60 17.90 13.50
C MET A 1 10.99 18.21 12.97
N SER A 2 11.89 17.23 12.81
CA SER A 2 13.19 17.50 12.18
C SER A 2 13.01 17.57 10.66
N ASP A 3 13.19 18.75 10.07
CA ASP A 3 13.11 19.01 8.62
C ASP A 3 14.31 18.50 7.82
N TYR A 4 15.08 17.60 8.41
CA TYR A 4 16.33 17.12 7.84
C TYR A 4 16.05 16.14 6.70
N LYS A 5 16.49 16.48 5.48
CA LYS A 5 16.33 15.67 4.28
C LYS A 5 17.67 15.10 3.83
N PRO A 6 17.91 13.80 4.07
CA PRO A 6 19.13 13.13 3.63
C PRO A 6 19.42 13.26 2.13
N THR A 7 18.38 13.37 1.30
CA THR A 7 18.51 13.61 -0.15
C THR A 7 19.22 14.92 -0.50
N GLU A 8 19.14 15.92 0.37
CA GLU A 8 19.82 17.22 0.18
C GLU A 8 21.23 17.24 0.80
N HIS A 9 21.64 16.12 1.44
CA HIS A 9 22.91 15.97 2.15
C HIS A 9 23.62 14.66 1.76
N ASP A 10 23.79 14.41 0.45
CA ASP A 10 24.53 13.25 -0.09
C ASP A 10 24.02 11.88 0.41
N GLY A 11 22.75 11.81 0.78
CA GLY A 11 22.15 10.62 1.36
C GLY A 11 22.52 10.36 2.82
N LEU A 12 23.12 11.31 3.53
CA LEU A 12 23.51 11.20 4.93
C LEU A 12 22.38 11.64 5.86
N ARG A 13 22.31 11.05 7.04
CA ARG A 13 21.41 11.41 8.16
C ARG A 13 22.03 12.57 8.95
N LYS A 14 21.25 13.15 9.86
CA LYS A 14 21.68 14.26 10.74
C LYS A 14 22.89 13.93 11.63
N ASP A 15 23.17 12.65 11.85
CA ASP A 15 24.33 12.12 12.58
C ASP A 15 25.53 11.81 11.67
N GLY A 16 25.45 12.14 10.38
CA GLY A 16 26.51 11.89 9.39
C GLY A 16 26.61 10.43 8.95
N GLN A 17 25.68 9.57 9.37
CA GLN A 17 25.61 8.18 8.90
C GLN A 17 24.82 8.10 7.58
N PRO A 18 25.14 7.18 6.67
CA PRO A 18 24.35 6.97 5.46
C PRO A 18 22.90 6.59 5.79
N ASP A 19 21.95 7.23 5.10
CA ASP A 19 20.52 6.95 5.20
C ASP A 19 20.14 5.85 4.21
N GLN A 20 19.74 4.70 4.75
CA GLN A 20 19.34 3.52 3.99
C GLN A 20 18.12 3.75 3.10
N ARG A 21 17.35 4.83 3.29
CA ARG A 21 16.16 5.14 2.49
C ARG A 21 16.50 5.81 1.16
N VAL A 22 17.66 6.45 1.05
CA VAL A 22 18.01 7.30 -0.12
C VAL A 22 19.35 6.95 -0.74
N GLY A 23 20.21 6.17 -0.07
CA GLY A 23 21.58 5.94 -0.51
C GLY A 23 21.86 4.64 -1.27
N THR A 24 20.94 3.65 -1.28
CA THR A 24 21.28 2.32 -1.80
C THR A 24 20.87 2.08 -3.26
N GLY A 25 19.95 2.87 -3.84
CA GLY A 25 19.42 2.62 -5.19
C GLY A 25 18.73 1.26 -5.36
N GLU A 26 18.63 0.48 -4.29
CA GLU A 26 18.13 -0.88 -4.23
C GLU A 26 16.78 -0.87 -3.51
N PHE A 27 15.72 -1.25 -4.21
CA PHE A 27 14.43 -1.50 -3.57
C PHE A 27 14.58 -2.77 -2.72
N ALA A 28 14.58 -2.61 -1.40
CA ALA A 28 14.75 -3.70 -0.43
C ALA A 28 16.06 -4.52 -0.58
N HIS A 29 17.21 -3.91 -0.29
CA HIS A 29 18.49 -4.58 0.04
C HIS A 29 18.94 -5.75 -0.89
N GLY A 30 18.63 -5.72 -2.19
CA GLY A 30 19.10 -6.74 -3.13
C GLY A 30 18.39 -6.73 -4.48
N LYS A 31 18.75 -7.68 -5.36
CA LYS A 31 18.04 -7.96 -6.63
C LYS A 31 16.67 -8.58 -6.32
N VAL A 32 15.74 -7.76 -5.84
CA VAL A 32 14.38 -8.21 -5.61
C VAL A 32 13.65 -8.20 -6.94
N ASP A 33 13.07 -9.34 -7.32
CA ASP A 33 12.17 -9.42 -8.46
C ASP A 33 11.01 -8.43 -8.23
N PRO A 34 10.76 -7.48 -9.15
CA PRO A 34 9.67 -6.50 -9.01
C PRO A 34 8.31 -7.14 -8.70
N HIS A 35 8.05 -8.33 -9.23
CA HIS A 35 6.80 -9.06 -8.98
C HIS A 35 6.71 -9.54 -7.53
N GLN A 36 7.82 -10.09 -7.00
CA GLN A 36 7.89 -10.54 -5.60
C GLN A 36 7.94 -9.35 -4.63
N ALA A 37 8.66 -8.28 -4.97
CA ALA A 37 8.68 -7.03 -4.21
C ALA A 37 7.27 -6.41 -4.13
N GLY A 38 6.54 -6.40 -5.24
CA GLY A 38 5.17 -5.88 -5.32
C GLY A 38 4.20 -6.74 -4.50
N GLU A 39 4.34 -8.06 -4.56
CA GLU A 39 3.54 -8.97 -3.74
C GLU A 39 3.82 -8.74 -2.25
N GLN A 40 5.09 -8.76 -1.84
CA GLN A 40 5.49 -8.60 -0.44
C GLN A 40 5.18 -7.19 0.09
N GLY A 41 5.42 -6.15 -0.70
CA GLY A 41 5.03 -4.76 -0.38
C GLY A 41 3.51 -4.58 -0.28
N GLY A 42 2.76 -5.31 -1.11
CA GLY A 42 1.30 -5.40 -1.03
C GLY A 42 0.82 -6.15 0.22
N LYS A 43 1.58 -7.14 0.72
CA LYS A 43 1.26 -7.83 1.98
C LYS A 43 1.64 -7.04 3.22
N THR A 44 2.75 -6.31 3.20
CA THR A 44 3.17 -5.46 4.34
C THR A 44 2.30 -4.22 4.50
N SER A 45 1.52 -3.87 3.48
CA SER A 45 0.54 -2.77 3.47
C SER A 45 -0.89 -3.29 3.60
N GLY A 46 -1.12 -4.30 4.43
CA GLY A 46 -2.44 -4.89 4.68
C GLY A 46 -3.35 -4.13 5.65
N ASP A 47 -3.00 -2.89 6.04
CA ASP A 47 -3.84 -2.00 6.88
C ASP A 47 -4.17 -0.67 6.18
N GLY A 48 -3.75 -0.47 4.93
CA GLY A 48 -3.92 0.80 4.23
C GLY A 48 -4.55 0.63 2.86
N SER A 49 -5.89 0.62 2.81
CA SER A 49 -6.74 1.02 1.68
C SER A 49 -5.99 1.37 0.38
N SER A 50 -5.69 0.39 -0.46
CA SER A 50 -5.28 0.63 -1.85
C SER A 50 -6.39 0.16 -2.79
N GLY A 51 -7.09 1.16 -3.36
CA GLY A 51 -8.05 0.95 -4.43
C GLY A 51 -7.36 0.35 -5.64
N GLY A 52 -7.46 -0.97 -5.78
CA GLY A 52 -7.07 -1.72 -6.97
C GLY A 52 -8.26 -1.87 -7.89
N LEU A 53 -8.33 -1.03 -8.93
CA LEU A 53 -9.20 -1.22 -10.08
C LEU A 53 -8.75 -2.49 -10.81
N GLY A 54 -9.50 -3.58 -10.66
CA GLY A 54 -9.25 -4.85 -11.33
C GLY A 54 -10.56 -5.46 -11.80
N ALA A 55 -11.00 -5.09 -13.00
CA ALA A 55 -12.10 -5.75 -13.68
C ALA A 55 -11.65 -7.16 -14.10
N SER A 56 -12.26 -8.19 -13.52
CA SER A 56 -12.17 -9.58 -13.98
C SER A 56 -13.52 -10.24 -13.70
N SER A 57 -14.33 -10.29 -14.75
CA SER A 57 -15.60 -11.02 -14.88
C SER A 57 -15.55 -12.41 -14.22
N SER A 58 -16.55 -12.71 -13.37
CA SER A 58 -17.14 -14.05 -13.19
C SER A 58 -18.31 -13.95 -12.19
N ASP A 59 -19.52 -14.06 -12.73
CA ASP A 59 -20.72 -14.64 -12.09
C ASP A 59 -20.91 -14.37 -10.58
N GLY A 60 -21.48 -13.21 -10.27
CA GLY A 60 -21.85 -12.84 -8.91
C GLY A 60 -22.54 -11.50 -8.97
N GLY A 61 -23.86 -11.54 -9.22
CA GLY A 61 -24.71 -10.40 -9.56
C GLY A 61 -24.49 -9.17 -8.70
N ASP A 62 -24.91 -8.03 -9.26
CA ASP A 62 -24.71 -6.63 -8.88
C ASP A 62 -25.04 -6.28 -7.42
N TYR A 63 -24.45 -6.99 -6.47
CA TYR A 63 -24.65 -6.77 -5.07
C TYR A 63 -23.85 -5.53 -4.72
N LYS A 64 -24.58 -4.43 -4.52
CA LYS A 64 -24.04 -3.12 -4.17
C LYS A 64 -24.25 -2.89 -2.68
N PRO A 65 -23.20 -3.04 -1.85
CA PRO A 65 -23.32 -2.83 -0.41
C PRO A 65 -23.78 -1.41 -0.07
N THR A 66 -23.51 -0.42 -0.93
CA THR A 66 -23.99 0.96 -0.80
C THR A 66 -25.52 1.08 -0.80
N GLU A 67 -26.25 0.14 -1.42
CA GLU A 67 -27.71 0.09 -1.44
C GLU A 67 -28.27 -0.71 -0.23
N HIS A 68 -27.39 -1.27 0.61
CA HIS A 68 -27.72 -2.13 1.75
C HIS A 68 -26.94 -1.72 3.01
N ASP A 69 -26.97 -0.45 3.37
CA ASP A 69 -26.33 0.10 4.59
C ASP A 69 -24.82 -0.18 4.71
N GLY A 70 -24.15 -0.37 3.57
CA GLY A 70 -22.75 -0.76 3.52
C GLY A 70 -22.50 -2.23 3.85
N LEU A 71 -23.52 -3.09 3.94
CA LEU A 71 -23.38 -4.50 4.24
C LEU A 71 -23.19 -5.33 2.98
N ARG A 72 -22.28 -6.30 3.06
CA ARG A 72 -22.03 -7.37 2.09
C ARG A 72 -23.21 -8.35 2.04
N LYS A 73 -23.22 -9.22 1.02
CA LYS A 73 -24.25 -10.26 0.83
C LYS A 73 -24.39 -11.25 2.00
N ASP A 74 -23.36 -11.35 2.85
CA ASP A 74 -23.36 -12.16 4.08
C ASP A 74 -23.79 -11.36 5.32
N GLY A 75 -24.28 -10.13 5.16
CA GLY A 75 -24.75 -9.24 6.23
C GLY A 75 -23.64 -8.58 7.05
N LYS A 76 -22.37 -8.78 6.67
CA LYS A 76 -21.22 -8.14 7.34
C LYS A 76 -20.92 -6.78 6.73
N PRO A 77 -20.36 -5.82 7.48
CA PRO A 77 -19.94 -4.55 6.92
C PRO A 77 -18.89 -4.73 5.81
N ASP A 78 -19.08 -4.03 4.71
CA ASP A 78 -18.17 -3.98 3.58
C ASP A 78 -17.15 -2.84 3.78
N GLY A 79 -15.90 -3.18 4.03
CA GLY A 79 -14.83 -2.19 4.21
C GLY A 79 -14.56 -1.29 3.00
N ARG A 80 -15.11 -1.60 1.82
CA ARG A 80 -15.07 -0.73 0.64
C ARG A 80 -16.09 0.40 0.72
N VAL A 81 -17.21 0.18 1.44
CA VAL A 81 -18.22 1.20 1.67
C VAL A 81 -17.88 1.89 2.99
N LYS A 82 -17.11 2.97 2.88
CA LYS A 82 -16.81 3.83 4.01
C LYS A 82 -18.11 4.57 4.37
N GLY A 83 -18.70 4.24 5.51
CA GLY A 83 -19.84 4.99 6.04
C GLY A 83 -19.47 6.46 6.16
N ASN A 84 -20.26 7.32 5.52
CA ASN A 84 -20.16 8.77 5.69
C ASN A 84 -20.72 9.18 7.06
#